data_AF-A0A936VJB8-F1
#
_entry.id   AF-A0A936VJB8-F1
#
_cell.length_a   1.000
_cell.length_b   1.000
_cell.length_c   1.000
_cell.angle_alpha   90.00
_cell.angle_beta   90.00
_cell.angle_gamma   90.00
#
_symmetry.space_group_name_H-M   'P 1'
#
loop_
_entity.id
_entity.type
_entity.pdbx_description
1 polymer ?
#
loop_
_entity_poly.entity_id
_entity_poly.type
_entity_poly.pdbx_seq_one_letter_code
_entity_poly.pdbx_strand_id
1 'polypeptide(L)'
;MRHQPFYFTLMGVGLWLAGALPSHASTIVPTPGYAPGIGYEWGVAMSGTDSAIYQGSVGAKSWNEPTNPPDAKGWTHTSDWTAIELTDAATLTVTLARQSGVPFTLPNGTVVIEGDLLTPALSLYAGWETTGPETHTFNPTGNISWASELTYLAHEANPLSLTSITRTFELAAGRYSLVYGGNPSDPTVTGFHGYQATLSTVPLPAAVWLFGSGVTGLAAWARRRTSTIA
;
A
#
# COMPACT_ATOMS: atom_id res chain seq x y z
N MET A 1 -19.45 70.15 6.43
CA MET A 1 -18.78 69.04 7.14
C MET A 1 -19.19 67.74 6.46
N ARG A 2 -18.21 66.94 6.03
CA ARG A 2 -18.39 65.70 5.24
C ARG A 2 -18.90 64.56 6.13
N HIS A 3 -19.93 63.84 5.69
CA HIS A 3 -20.23 62.50 6.18
C HIS A 3 -20.14 61.53 5.00
N GLN A 4 -19.22 60.57 5.09
CA GLN A 4 -19.11 59.44 4.17
C GLN A 4 -19.86 58.23 4.75
N PRO A 5 -20.59 57.44 3.95
CA PRO A 5 -21.08 56.14 4.39
C PRO A 5 -20.01 55.07 4.20
N PHE A 6 -19.73 54.32 5.27
CA PHE A 6 -18.95 53.09 5.25
C PHE A 6 -19.77 51.95 4.62
N TYR A 7 -19.23 51.30 3.60
CA TYR A 7 -19.74 50.02 3.10
C TYR A 7 -19.03 48.88 3.84
N PHE A 8 -19.77 48.08 4.60
CA PHE A 8 -19.30 46.80 5.10
C PHE A 8 -19.50 45.74 4.01
N THR A 9 -18.41 45.20 3.47
CA THR A 9 -18.44 43.99 2.64
C THR A 9 -18.45 42.77 3.56
N LEU A 10 -19.55 42.02 3.55
CA LEU A 10 -19.69 40.75 4.26
C LEU A 10 -18.92 39.68 3.46
N MET A 11 -17.74 39.26 3.94
CA MET A 11 -17.05 38.07 3.43
C MET A 11 -17.72 36.84 4.03
N GLY A 12 -18.53 36.14 3.23
CA GLY A 12 -19.05 34.81 3.59
C GLY A 12 -17.93 33.78 3.51
N VAL A 13 -17.47 33.28 4.65
CA VAL A 13 -16.63 32.08 4.72
C VAL A 13 -17.54 30.87 4.51
N GLY A 14 -17.48 30.28 3.32
CA GLY A 14 -18.16 29.02 3.02
C GLY A 14 -17.50 27.88 3.79
N LEU A 15 -18.11 27.46 4.88
CA LEU A 15 -17.77 26.22 5.58
C LEU A 15 -18.24 25.05 4.71
N TRP A 16 -17.32 24.44 3.96
CA TRP A 16 -17.59 23.18 3.28
C TRP A 16 -17.61 22.06 4.31
N LEU A 17 -18.79 21.68 4.77
CA LEU A 17 -18.99 20.36 5.40
C LEU A 17 -18.81 19.31 4.30
N ALA A 18 -17.62 18.72 4.21
CA ALA A 18 -17.45 17.45 3.52
C ALA A 18 -18.27 16.42 4.31
N GLY A 19 -19.46 16.08 3.82
CA GLY A 19 -20.24 14.97 4.35
C GLY A 19 -19.39 13.70 4.27
N ALA A 20 -19.30 12.95 5.35
CA ALA A 20 -18.65 11.64 5.35
C ALA A 20 -19.34 10.77 4.29
N LEU A 21 -18.61 10.43 3.23
CA LEU A 21 -19.07 9.41 2.29
C LEU A 21 -19.18 8.08 3.06
N PRO A 22 -20.19 7.26 2.78
CA PRO A 22 -20.33 5.96 3.43
C PRO A 22 -19.10 5.09 3.14
N SER A 23 -18.45 4.59 4.19
CA SER A 23 -17.41 3.57 4.08
C SER A 23 -18.02 2.29 3.52
N HIS A 24 -17.47 1.74 2.45
CA HIS A 24 -17.75 0.36 2.10
C HIS A 24 -16.90 -0.53 3.02
N ALA A 25 -17.41 -1.70 3.40
CA ALA A 25 -16.56 -2.65 4.12
C ALA A 25 -15.56 -3.23 3.13
N SER A 26 -14.27 -3.17 3.45
CA SER A 26 -13.26 -3.88 2.65
C SER A 26 -13.61 -5.37 2.61
N THR A 27 -13.39 -6.02 1.48
CA THR A 27 -13.49 -7.48 1.41
C THR A 27 -12.10 -8.09 1.57
N ILE A 28 -11.94 -8.99 2.53
CA ILE A 28 -10.69 -9.75 2.76
C ILE A 28 -10.96 -11.22 2.41
N VAL A 29 -10.13 -11.76 1.51
CA VAL A 29 -10.20 -13.16 1.06
C VAL A 29 -8.87 -13.83 1.40
N PRO A 30 -8.83 -14.74 2.40
CA PRO A 30 -7.67 -15.59 2.60
C PRO A 30 -7.47 -16.51 1.39
N THR A 31 -6.22 -16.71 0.98
CA THR A 31 -5.82 -17.59 -0.13
C THR A 31 -6.72 -17.46 -1.37
N PRO A 32 -6.79 -16.26 -1.99
CA PRO A 32 -7.73 -15.96 -3.07
C PRO A 32 -7.54 -16.79 -4.34
N GLY A 33 -6.45 -17.56 -4.46
CA GLY A 33 -6.23 -18.48 -5.58
C GLY A 33 -5.86 -17.78 -6.90
N TYR A 34 -5.33 -16.56 -6.84
CA TYR A 34 -4.76 -15.89 -8.01
C TYR A 34 -3.53 -16.68 -8.47
N ALA A 35 -3.64 -17.34 -9.61
CA ALA A 35 -2.64 -18.27 -10.15
C ALA A 35 -2.72 -18.30 -11.69
N PRO A 36 -1.64 -18.68 -12.41
CA PRO A 36 -0.27 -18.98 -11.92
C PRO A 36 0.46 -17.74 -11.40
N GLY A 37 1.76 -17.78 -11.08
CA GLY A 37 2.49 -16.63 -10.53
C GLY A 37 2.68 -16.65 -9.01
N ILE A 38 2.56 -15.49 -8.36
CA ILE A 38 2.78 -15.35 -6.90
C ILE A 38 1.64 -16.03 -6.13
N GLY A 39 1.99 -16.86 -5.15
CA GLY A 39 1.05 -17.33 -4.15
C GLY A 39 0.63 -16.20 -3.21
N TYR A 40 -0.50 -15.54 -3.48
CA TYR A 40 -1.04 -14.52 -2.58
C TYR A 40 -1.74 -15.17 -1.37
N GLU A 41 -1.32 -14.81 -0.16
CA GLU A 41 -1.96 -15.22 1.10
C GLU A 41 -3.26 -14.45 1.33
N TRP A 42 -3.33 -13.20 0.84
CA TRP A 42 -4.47 -12.31 1.06
C TRP A 42 -4.92 -11.61 -0.23
N GLY A 43 -6.23 -11.59 -0.46
CA GLY A 43 -6.88 -10.70 -1.41
C GLY A 43 -7.67 -9.63 -0.66
N VAL A 44 -7.50 -8.36 -1.04
CA VAL A 44 -8.13 -7.22 -0.36
C VAL A 44 -8.73 -6.28 -1.41
N ALA A 45 -10.05 -6.13 -1.41
CA ALA A 45 -10.73 -5.13 -2.23
C ALA A 45 -11.16 -3.94 -1.36
N MET A 46 -10.78 -2.72 -1.76
CA MET A 46 -11.04 -1.48 -1.02
C MET A 46 -11.43 -0.32 -1.94
N SER A 47 -12.31 0.55 -1.45
CA SER A 47 -12.70 1.82 -2.05
C SER A 47 -11.98 2.99 -1.37
N GLY A 48 -12.44 4.23 -1.60
CA GLY A 48 -11.82 5.42 -1.02
C GLY A 48 -11.90 5.56 0.51
N THR A 49 -12.77 4.85 1.23
CA THR A 49 -13.03 5.09 2.68
C THR A 49 -13.11 3.79 3.50
N ASP A 50 -12.23 2.85 3.24
CA ASP A 50 -12.33 1.49 3.77
C ASP A 50 -11.19 1.19 4.77
N SER A 51 -11.35 0.12 5.55
CA SER A 51 -10.33 -0.39 6.46
C SER A 51 -10.34 -1.92 6.48
N ALA A 52 -9.16 -2.53 6.43
CA ALA A 52 -8.95 -3.97 6.48
C ALA A 52 -7.93 -4.31 7.59
N ILE A 53 -8.19 -5.37 8.35
CA ILE A 53 -7.28 -5.88 9.38
C ILE A 53 -7.19 -7.40 9.26
N TYR A 54 -5.97 -7.92 9.21
CA TYR A 54 -5.70 -9.35 9.18
C TYR A 54 -4.33 -9.67 9.80
N GLN A 55 -4.09 -10.95 10.05
CA GLN A 55 -2.89 -11.46 10.71
C GLN A 55 -2.29 -12.59 9.89
N GLY A 56 -0.98 -12.69 9.89
CA GLY A 56 -0.26 -13.76 9.22
C GLY A 56 1.10 -14.02 9.87
N SER A 57 1.95 -14.76 9.18
CA SER A 57 3.25 -15.19 9.68
C SER A 57 4.29 -15.10 8.59
N VAL A 58 5.43 -14.47 8.89
CA VAL A 58 6.52 -14.29 7.93
C VAL A 58 7.85 -14.68 8.53
N GLY A 59 8.77 -15.11 7.69
CA GLY A 59 10.14 -15.42 8.08
C GLY A 59 10.85 -14.19 8.64
N ALA A 60 11.67 -14.41 9.67
CA ALA A 60 12.46 -13.38 10.31
C ALA A 60 13.28 -12.56 9.31
N LYS A 61 13.81 -13.17 8.25
CA LYS A 61 14.64 -12.51 7.23
C LYS A 61 14.00 -12.54 5.85
N SER A 62 12.68 -12.72 5.78
CA SER A 62 11.99 -12.95 4.51
C SER A 62 11.96 -11.73 3.59
N TRP A 63 12.01 -10.51 4.14
CA TRP A 63 12.07 -9.31 3.32
C TRP A 63 13.52 -8.96 2.93
N ASN A 64 14.49 -9.21 3.81
CA ASN A 64 15.91 -8.94 3.54
C ASN A 64 16.81 -10.02 4.15
N GLU A 65 17.25 -10.95 3.31
CA GLU A 65 18.26 -11.95 3.62
C GLU A 65 19.66 -11.40 3.33
N PRO A 66 20.51 -11.18 4.35
CA PRO A 66 21.85 -10.62 4.16
C PRO A 66 22.71 -11.40 3.17
N THR A 67 22.51 -12.72 3.07
CA THR A 67 23.29 -13.61 2.21
C THR A 67 22.82 -13.67 0.76
N ASN A 68 21.59 -13.22 0.46
CA ASN A 68 21.07 -13.20 -0.90
C ASN A 68 21.70 -12.08 -1.75
N PRO A 69 21.69 -12.20 -3.09
CA PRO A 69 22.12 -11.13 -3.99
C PRO A 69 21.35 -9.82 -3.76
N PRO A 70 21.95 -8.64 -4.05
CA PRO A 70 21.31 -7.34 -3.83
C PRO A 70 19.95 -7.15 -4.52
N ASP A 71 19.76 -7.75 -5.69
CA ASP A 71 18.54 -7.73 -6.50
C ASP A 71 17.59 -8.91 -6.20
N ALA A 72 17.87 -9.70 -5.17
CA ALA A 72 17.11 -10.89 -4.80
C ALA A 72 17.05 -11.09 -3.28
N LYS A 73 17.06 -9.99 -2.52
CA LYS A 73 17.16 -10.00 -1.05
C LYS A 73 15.98 -10.68 -0.35
N GLY A 74 14.78 -10.62 -0.91
CA GLY A 74 13.59 -11.19 -0.30
C GLY A 74 13.43 -12.68 -0.64
N TRP A 75 12.79 -13.43 0.25
CA TRP A 75 12.31 -14.80 0.05
C TRP A 75 10.81 -14.77 -0.26
N THR A 76 10.43 -15.24 -1.44
CA THR A 76 9.06 -15.14 -1.94
C THR A 76 8.07 -15.89 -1.05
N HIS A 77 8.34 -17.16 -0.71
CA HIS A 77 7.39 -18.03 0.00
C HIS A 77 7.47 -17.99 1.54
N THR A 78 8.37 -17.17 2.09
CA THR A 78 8.39 -16.90 3.55
C THR A 78 8.02 -15.45 3.85
N SER A 79 7.65 -14.70 2.82
CA SER A 79 6.98 -13.41 2.92
C SER A 79 5.50 -13.62 2.64
N ASP A 80 4.65 -12.76 3.19
CA ASP A 80 3.22 -12.77 2.87
C ASP A 80 2.93 -11.70 1.82
N TRP A 81 2.23 -12.09 0.76
CA TRP A 81 1.77 -11.27 -0.33
C TRP A 81 0.28 -10.97 -0.21
N THR A 82 -0.05 -9.69 -0.27
CA THR A 82 -1.43 -9.20 -0.34
C THR A 82 -1.69 -8.60 -1.72
N ALA A 83 -2.63 -9.19 -2.45
CA ALA A 83 -3.21 -8.63 -3.66
C ALA A 83 -4.28 -7.60 -3.27
N ILE A 84 -4.05 -6.33 -3.58
CA ILE A 84 -5.00 -5.25 -3.36
C ILE A 84 -5.64 -4.83 -4.67
N GLU A 85 -6.97 -4.70 -4.67
CA GLU A 85 -7.73 -4.00 -5.70
C GLU A 85 -8.33 -2.71 -5.10
N LEU A 86 -7.85 -1.56 -5.56
CA LEU A 86 -8.42 -0.26 -5.23
C LEU A 86 -9.42 0.15 -6.32
N THR A 87 -10.69 0.30 -5.95
CA THR A 87 -11.73 0.73 -6.89
C THR A 87 -11.71 2.24 -7.15
N ASP A 88 -11.20 3.01 -6.20
CA ASP A 88 -11.06 4.47 -6.28
C ASP A 88 -9.61 4.90 -6.03
N ALA A 89 -9.26 6.07 -6.56
CA ALA A 89 -7.99 6.70 -6.21
C ALA A 89 -8.00 7.12 -4.73
N ALA A 90 -7.01 6.69 -3.97
CA ALA A 90 -6.98 6.84 -2.53
C ALA A 90 -5.56 7.05 -1.98
N THR A 91 -5.50 7.70 -0.83
CA THR A 91 -4.38 7.61 0.09
C THR A 91 -4.50 6.31 0.87
N LEU A 92 -3.71 5.29 0.53
CA LEU A 92 -3.60 4.04 1.26
C LEU A 92 -2.59 4.19 2.40
N THR A 93 -3.00 3.94 3.63
CA THR A 93 -2.11 3.81 4.79
C THR A 93 -2.01 2.36 5.20
N VAL A 94 -0.78 1.85 5.32
CA VAL A 94 -0.48 0.49 5.75
C VAL A 94 0.28 0.57 7.06
N THR A 95 -0.21 -0.10 8.09
CA THR A 95 0.53 -0.35 9.33
C THR A 95 0.79 -1.84 9.45
N LEU A 96 2.07 -2.20 9.57
CA LEU A 96 2.51 -3.56 9.78
C LEU A 96 3.16 -3.65 11.16
N ALA A 97 2.53 -4.39 12.07
CA ALA A 97 2.97 -4.55 13.44
C ALA A 97 3.30 -6.01 13.74
N ARG A 98 4.36 -6.24 14.50
CA ARG A 98 4.62 -7.51 15.18
C ARG A 98 3.42 -7.90 16.03
N GLN A 99 3.01 -9.16 15.95
CA GLN A 99 1.89 -9.69 16.71
C GLN A 99 2.29 -10.99 17.41
N SER A 100 2.19 -11.00 18.73
CA SER A 100 2.36 -12.23 19.53
C SER A 100 1.08 -13.07 19.51
N GLY A 101 1.22 -14.38 19.68
CA GLY A 101 0.09 -15.30 19.79
C GLY A 101 -0.57 -15.69 18.47
N VAL A 102 0.05 -15.40 17.32
CA VAL A 102 -0.47 -15.83 16.02
C VAL A 102 -0.35 -17.36 15.89
N PRO A 103 -1.47 -18.09 15.70
CA PRO A 103 -1.43 -19.53 15.55
C PRO A 103 -1.06 -19.92 14.12
N PHE A 104 -0.26 -20.98 13.98
CA PHE A 104 0.05 -21.63 12.72
C PHE A 104 -0.27 -23.13 12.80
N THR A 105 -0.97 -23.66 11.80
CA THR A 105 -1.32 -25.08 11.75
C THR A 105 -0.34 -25.82 10.86
N LEU A 106 0.46 -26.71 11.45
CA LEU A 106 1.38 -27.58 10.75
C LEU A 106 0.62 -28.58 9.84
N PRO A 107 1.27 -29.15 8.81
CA PRO A 107 0.63 -30.13 7.92
C PRO A 107 0.03 -31.36 8.62
N ASN A 108 0.50 -31.68 9.82
CA ASN A 108 -0.02 -32.77 10.66
C ASN A 108 -1.21 -32.35 11.56
N GLY A 109 -1.74 -31.13 11.39
CA GLY A 109 -2.84 -30.57 12.17
C GLY A 109 -2.45 -30.00 13.54
N THR A 110 -1.18 -30.03 13.91
CA THR A 110 -0.72 -29.43 15.19
C THR A 110 -0.70 -27.91 15.08
N VAL A 111 -1.30 -27.23 16.05
CA VAL A 111 -1.22 -25.77 16.16
C VAL A 111 0.00 -25.37 16.99
N VAL A 112 0.87 -24.55 16.40
CA VAL A 112 1.99 -23.89 17.08
C VAL A 112 1.73 -22.40 17.15
N ILE A 113 2.40 -21.71 18.07
CA ILE A 113 2.37 -20.25 18.16
C ILE A 113 3.64 -19.70 17.53
N GLU A 114 3.47 -18.76 16.62
CA GLU A 114 4.58 -18.10 15.95
C GLU A 114 5.39 -17.23 16.88
N GLY A 115 6.67 -17.05 16.57
CA GLY A 115 7.52 -16.19 17.37
C GLY A 115 7.08 -14.73 17.33
N ASP A 116 7.56 -13.93 18.28
CA ASP A 116 7.19 -12.52 18.44
C ASP A 116 8.41 -11.60 18.38
N LEU A 117 9.38 -11.94 17.52
CA LEU A 117 10.61 -11.16 17.30
C LEU A 117 10.64 -10.45 15.94
N LEU A 118 9.50 -10.36 15.25
CA LEU A 118 9.41 -9.72 13.93
C LEU A 118 9.93 -8.28 13.95
N THR A 119 10.86 -7.97 13.05
CA THR A 119 11.16 -6.59 12.65
C THR A 119 10.46 -6.34 11.31
N PRO A 120 9.24 -5.75 11.30
CA PRO A 120 8.42 -5.67 10.10
C PRO A 120 9.06 -4.78 9.04
N ALA A 121 8.99 -5.21 7.79
CA ALA A 121 9.31 -4.44 6.60
C ALA A 121 8.27 -4.75 5.52
N LEU A 122 8.07 -3.82 4.58
CA LEU A 122 7.13 -4.00 3.49
C LEU A 122 7.62 -3.42 2.17
N SER A 123 7.11 -3.95 1.06
CA SER A 123 7.23 -3.34 -0.28
C SER A 123 5.88 -3.25 -0.97
N LEU A 124 5.76 -2.30 -1.88
CA LEU A 124 4.60 -2.05 -2.70
C LEU A 124 4.98 -2.09 -4.19
N TYR A 125 4.19 -2.85 -4.96
CA TYR A 125 4.26 -2.93 -6.41
C TYR A 125 2.89 -2.60 -7.01
N ALA A 126 2.88 -1.98 -8.19
CA ALA A 126 1.71 -1.95 -9.05
C ALA A 126 1.56 -3.29 -9.77
N GLY A 127 0.32 -3.73 -9.97
CA GLY A 127 -0.03 -4.98 -10.64
C GLY A 127 -0.18 -6.17 -9.69
N TRP A 128 -0.65 -7.28 -10.26
CA TRP A 128 -0.63 -8.62 -9.65
C TRP A 128 0.15 -9.53 -10.59
N GLU A 129 1.03 -10.37 -10.05
CA GLU A 129 1.72 -11.38 -10.86
C GLU A 129 0.88 -12.63 -10.93
N THR A 130 0.27 -12.85 -12.09
CA THR A 130 -0.62 -13.96 -12.38
C THR A 130 -0.09 -14.88 -13.49
N THR A 131 1.19 -14.73 -13.86
CA THR A 131 1.82 -15.49 -14.93
C THR A 131 3.11 -16.18 -14.49
N GLY A 132 3.50 -17.19 -15.27
CA GLY A 132 4.77 -17.90 -15.09
C GLY A 132 4.87 -18.70 -13.79
N PRO A 133 6.00 -19.41 -13.57
CA PRO A 133 6.33 -19.94 -12.28
C PRO A 133 6.89 -18.84 -11.37
N GLU A 134 6.50 -18.83 -10.10
CA GLU A 134 7.20 -18.06 -9.09
C GLU A 134 8.63 -18.55 -8.88
N THR A 135 9.50 -17.66 -8.38
CA THR A 135 10.86 -18.03 -7.96
C THR A 135 11.02 -17.83 -6.46
N HIS A 136 12.03 -18.48 -5.87
CA HIS A 136 12.26 -18.46 -4.42
C HIS A 136 12.62 -17.08 -3.86
N THR A 137 13.12 -16.16 -4.70
CA THR A 137 13.61 -14.86 -4.25
C THR A 137 13.03 -13.71 -5.04
N PHE A 138 12.90 -12.54 -4.43
CA PHE A 138 12.45 -11.33 -5.10
C PHE A 138 13.31 -10.13 -4.71
N ASN A 139 13.23 -9.06 -5.52
CA ASN A 139 13.86 -7.78 -5.19
C ASN A 139 12.91 -6.93 -4.34
N PRO A 140 13.10 -6.80 -3.02
CA PRO A 140 12.21 -6.00 -2.17
C PRO A 140 12.34 -4.48 -2.40
N THR A 141 13.42 -4.02 -3.04
CA THR A 141 13.75 -2.59 -3.16
C THR A 141 13.79 -2.11 -4.61
N GLY A 142 13.28 -2.91 -5.54
CA GLY A 142 13.27 -2.61 -6.97
C GLY A 142 12.41 -3.59 -7.75
N ASN A 143 12.45 -3.50 -9.08
CA ASN A 143 11.70 -4.41 -9.93
C ASN A 143 12.14 -5.86 -9.74
N ILE A 144 11.19 -6.78 -9.87
CA ILE A 144 11.39 -8.22 -9.79
C ILE A 144 11.51 -8.75 -11.22
N SER A 145 12.66 -9.30 -11.58
CA SER A 145 12.96 -9.68 -12.98
C SER A 145 12.06 -10.78 -13.55
N TRP A 146 11.59 -11.69 -12.69
CA TRP A 146 10.73 -12.81 -13.07
C TRP A 146 9.23 -12.51 -12.96
N ALA A 147 8.85 -11.47 -12.22
CA ALA A 147 7.45 -11.06 -12.05
C ALA A 147 7.17 -9.85 -12.94
N SER A 148 6.98 -10.12 -14.24
CA SER A 148 6.88 -9.10 -15.27
C SER A 148 5.62 -8.22 -15.20
N GLU A 149 4.58 -8.66 -14.50
CA GLU A 149 3.35 -7.88 -14.27
C GLU A 149 3.47 -6.93 -13.08
N LEU A 150 4.56 -7.02 -12.32
CA LEU A 150 4.83 -6.13 -11.18
C LEU A 150 5.76 -4.98 -11.55
N THR A 151 5.37 -3.78 -11.16
CA THR A 151 6.22 -2.59 -11.21
C THR A 151 6.47 -2.08 -9.80
N TYR A 152 7.73 -1.97 -9.39
CA TYR A 152 8.10 -1.47 -8.08
C TYR A 152 7.67 -0.01 -7.89
N LEU A 153 7.08 0.30 -6.73
CA LEU A 153 6.67 1.64 -6.35
C LEU A 153 7.45 2.16 -5.14
N ALA A 154 7.48 1.39 -4.05
CA ALA A 154 8.05 1.84 -2.78
C ALA A 154 8.33 0.68 -1.82
N HIS A 155 9.05 0.99 -0.73
CA HIS A 155 9.22 0.08 0.40
C HIS A 155 9.42 0.86 1.71
N GLU A 156 9.36 0.14 2.83
CA GLU A 156 9.70 0.62 4.17
C GLU A 156 10.51 -0.47 4.89
N ALA A 157 11.81 -0.23 5.07
CA ALA A 157 12.76 -1.25 5.50
C ALA A 157 12.86 -1.41 7.04
N ASN A 158 12.44 -0.43 7.85
CA ASN A 158 12.56 -0.50 9.32
C ASN A 158 14.00 -0.74 9.86
N PRO A 159 14.99 0.10 9.51
CA PRO A 159 16.38 -0.08 9.96
C PRO A 159 16.58 0.12 11.47
N LEU A 160 15.59 0.68 12.17
CA LEU A 160 15.63 0.97 13.60
C LEU A 160 15.06 -0.16 14.46
N SER A 161 14.71 -1.30 13.86
CA SER A 161 14.17 -2.47 14.55
C SER A 161 12.92 -2.16 15.40
N LEU A 162 12.06 -1.28 14.90
CA LEU A 162 10.77 -0.99 15.52
C LEU A 162 9.86 -2.21 15.46
N THR A 163 8.95 -2.36 16.41
CA THR A 163 7.94 -3.44 16.41
C THR A 163 6.74 -3.14 15.52
N SER A 164 6.63 -1.92 14.99
CA SER A 164 5.58 -1.48 14.09
C SER A 164 6.11 -0.42 13.14
N ILE A 165 5.69 -0.47 11.88
CA ILE A 165 5.93 0.56 10.88
C ILE A 165 4.61 0.97 10.24
N THR A 166 4.54 2.24 9.85
CA THR A 166 3.40 2.80 9.11
C THR A 166 3.92 3.52 7.88
N ARG A 167 3.29 3.25 6.73
CA ARG A 167 3.59 3.93 5.47
C ARG A 167 2.32 4.33 4.75
N THR A 168 2.34 5.51 4.15
CA THR A 168 1.23 6.05 3.36
C THR A 168 1.63 6.22 1.90
N PHE A 169 0.71 5.91 0.99
CA PHE A 169 0.87 5.94 -0.46
C PHE A 169 -0.32 6.64 -1.10
N GLU A 170 -0.08 7.56 -2.03
CA GLU A 170 -1.14 8.10 -2.89
C GLU A 170 -1.21 7.24 -4.15
N LEU A 171 -2.32 6.54 -4.34
CA LEU A 171 -2.49 5.54 -5.38
C LEU A 171 -3.71 5.88 -6.24
N ALA A 172 -3.58 5.66 -7.55
CA ALA A 172 -4.74 5.63 -8.42
C ALA A 172 -5.58 4.37 -8.15
N ALA A 173 -6.83 4.35 -8.64
CA ALA A 173 -7.56 3.09 -8.74
C ALA A 173 -6.76 2.08 -9.57
N GLY A 174 -6.76 0.81 -9.15
CA GLY A 174 -5.98 -0.23 -9.81
C GLY A 174 -5.59 -1.37 -8.89
N ARG A 175 -4.75 -2.25 -9.42
CA ARG A 175 -4.24 -3.43 -8.74
C ARG A 175 -2.85 -3.18 -8.19
N TYR A 176 -2.60 -3.66 -6.98
CA TYR A 176 -1.34 -3.52 -6.29
C TYR A 176 -0.98 -4.81 -5.56
N SER A 177 0.31 -5.05 -5.37
CA SER A 177 0.83 -6.12 -4.54
C SER A 177 1.61 -5.51 -3.38
N LEU A 178 1.17 -5.80 -2.16
CA LEU A 178 1.96 -5.56 -0.95
C LEU A 178 2.67 -6.86 -0.57
N VAL A 179 3.92 -6.76 -0.14
CA VAL A 179 4.64 -7.87 0.46
C VAL A 179 5.09 -7.48 1.85
N TYR A 180 4.89 -8.37 2.82
CA TYR A 180 5.31 -8.22 4.20
C TYR A 180 6.41 -9.22 4.51
N GLY A 181 7.40 -8.80 5.28
CA GLY A 181 8.42 -9.71 5.75
C GLY A 181 9.27 -9.13 6.87
N GLY A 182 10.28 -9.90 7.28
CA GLY A 182 11.20 -9.48 8.32
C GLY A 182 12.50 -8.85 7.80
N ASN A 183 12.95 -7.79 8.47
CA ASN A 183 14.25 -7.12 8.26
C ASN A 183 15.03 -6.87 9.57
N PRO A 184 15.39 -7.91 10.34
CA PRO A 184 16.12 -7.77 11.58
C PRO A 184 17.56 -7.37 11.29
N SER A 185 18.09 -6.47 12.11
CA SER A 185 19.51 -6.14 12.14
C SER A 185 20.34 -7.25 12.80
N ASP A 186 19.71 -8.04 13.69
CA ASP A 186 20.32 -9.17 14.38
C ASP A 186 20.15 -10.47 13.54
N PRO A 187 21.24 -11.05 13.01
CA PRO A 187 21.18 -12.26 12.20
C PRO A 187 20.79 -13.52 12.98
N THR A 188 20.76 -13.48 14.32
CA THR A 188 20.35 -14.60 15.17
C THR A 188 18.82 -14.76 15.23
N VAL A 189 18.07 -13.72 14.86
CA VAL A 189 16.61 -13.79 14.75
C VAL A 189 16.25 -14.64 13.53
N THR A 190 15.60 -15.77 13.78
CA THR A 190 15.29 -16.80 12.79
C THR A 190 13.90 -17.40 13.04
N GLY A 191 13.43 -18.19 12.09
CA GLY A 191 12.09 -18.80 12.15
C GLY A 191 11.00 -17.86 11.65
N PHE A 192 9.75 -18.25 11.89
CA PHE A 192 8.57 -17.51 11.53
C PHE A 192 8.06 -16.68 12.70
N HIS A 193 7.51 -15.51 12.39
CA HIS A 193 7.02 -14.56 13.37
C HIS A 193 5.69 -13.94 12.94
N GLY A 194 4.79 -13.79 13.92
CA GLY A 194 3.45 -13.26 13.70
C GLY A 194 3.44 -11.76 13.42
N TYR A 195 2.49 -11.34 12.58
CA TYR A 195 2.18 -9.93 12.32
C TYR A 195 0.68 -9.64 12.33
N GLN A 196 0.34 -8.37 12.49
CA GLN A 196 -0.96 -7.79 12.15
C GLN A 196 -0.73 -6.70 11.10
N ALA A 197 -1.48 -6.78 10.00
CA ALA A 197 -1.55 -5.75 8.99
C ALA A 197 -2.88 -4.99 9.14
N THR A 198 -2.79 -3.66 9.15
CA THR A 198 -3.93 -2.74 9.16
C THR A 198 -3.81 -1.81 7.97
N LEU A 199 -4.78 -1.87 7.07
CA LEU A 199 -4.85 -1.04 5.87
C LEU A 199 -6.03 -0.09 6.02
N SER A 200 -5.86 1.17 5.62
CA SER A 200 -6.95 2.13 5.54
C SER A 200 -6.82 3.01 4.31
N THR A 201 -7.95 3.41 3.73
CA THR A 201 -8.00 4.31 2.59
C THR A 201 -8.74 5.59 2.94
N VAL A 202 -8.25 6.70 2.37
CA VAL A 202 -8.93 8.00 2.35
C VAL A 202 -8.98 8.49 0.90
N PRO A 203 -10.11 9.04 0.39
CA PRO A 203 -10.19 9.42 -1.01
C PRO A 203 -9.20 10.55 -1.31
N LEU A 204 -8.54 10.50 -2.46
CA LEU A 204 -7.74 11.65 -2.90
C LEU A 204 -8.68 12.84 -3.17
N PRO A 205 -8.36 14.05 -2.69
CA PRO A 205 -9.18 15.23 -2.99
C PRO A 205 -9.33 15.42 -4.50
N ALA A 206 -10.56 15.55 -4.99
CA ALA A 206 -10.87 15.76 -6.41
C ALA A 206 -10.13 16.97 -7.03
N ALA A 207 -9.67 17.91 -6.19
CA ALA A 207 -8.85 19.05 -6.59
C ALA A 207 -7.56 18.65 -7.32
N VAL A 208 -6.93 17.52 -6.99
CA VAL A 208 -5.70 17.05 -7.66
C VAL A 208 -5.93 16.83 -9.17
N TRP A 209 -7.11 16.34 -9.55
CA TRP A 209 -7.49 16.16 -10.96
C TRP A 209 -8.02 17.45 -11.63
N LEU A 210 -8.62 18.36 -10.86
CA LEU A 210 -9.12 19.65 -11.36
C LEU A 210 -8.00 20.63 -11.71
N PHE A 211 -6.84 20.58 -11.06
CA PHE A 211 -5.70 21.42 -11.46
C PHE A 211 -5.09 20.97 -12.80
N GLY A 212 -5.02 19.66 -13.07
CA GLY A 212 -4.51 19.14 -14.34
C GLY A 212 -5.39 19.50 -15.55
N SER A 213 -6.72 19.41 -15.38
CA SER A 213 -7.69 19.81 -16.42
C SER A 213 -7.87 21.33 -16.52
N GLY A 214 -7.73 22.06 -15.40
CA GLY A 214 -7.79 23.52 -15.38
C GLY A 214 -6.64 24.19 -16.14
N VAL A 215 -5.40 23.71 -15.97
CA VAL A 215 -4.22 24.27 -16.66
C VAL A 215 -4.25 23.97 -18.17
N THR A 216 -4.65 22.77 -18.56
CA THR A 216 -4.81 22.41 -19.99
C THR A 216 -5.95 23.19 -20.64
N GLY A 217 -7.08 23.38 -19.95
CA GLY A 217 -8.19 24.22 -20.38
C GLY A 217 -7.78 25.70 -20.56
N LEU A 218 -7.01 26.26 -19.62
CA LEU A 218 -6.48 27.62 -19.70
C LEU A 218 -5.48 27.81 -20.85
N ALA A 219 -4.60 26.82 -21.10
CA ALA A 219 -3.65 26.86 -22.21
C ALA A 219 -4.35 26.78 -23.58
N ALA A 220 -5.38 25.96 -23.71
CA ALA A 220 -6.20 25.87 -24.93
C ALA A 220 -7.00 27.16 -25.19
N TRP A 221 -7.50 27.81 -24.14
CA TRP A 221 -8.21 29.08 -24.23
C TRP A 221 -7.30 30.26 -24.56
N ALA A 222 -6.09 30.31 -23.97
CA ALA A 222 -5.08 31.32 -24.31
C ALA A 222 -4.68 31.25 -25.79
N ARG A 223 -4.51 30.04 -26.35
CA ARG A 223 -4.23 29.84 -27.78
C ARG A 223 -5.34 30.34 -28.70
N ARG A 224 -6.61 30.22 -28.30
CA ARG A 224 -7.75 30.74 -29.08
C ARG A 224 -7.77 32.27 -29.18
N ARG A 225 -7.22 33.00 -28.22
CA ARG A 225 -7.19 34.47 -28.23
C ARG A 225 -6.07 35.06 -29.08
N THR A 226 -5.00 34.30 -29.32
CA THR A 226 -3.88 34.72 -30.17
C THR A 226 -4.12 34.49 -31.67
N SER A 227 -5.17 33.77 -32.06
CA SER A 227 -5.47 33.44 -33.47
C SER A 227 -6.45 34.39 -34.17
N THR A 228 -6.90 35.47 -33.51
CA THR A 228 -7.85 36.46 -34.11
C THR A 228 -7.19 37.81 -34.42
N ILE A 229 -5.90 37.83 -34.76
CA ILE A 229 -5.26 38.98 -35.41
C ILE A 229 -4.43 38.45 -36.58
N ALA A 230 -5.09 38.27 -37.73
CA ALA A 230 -4.55 38.30 -39.09
C ALA A 230 -5.73 38.42 -40.06
#